data_AF-A0AAT9HWR9-F1
#
_entry.id   AF-A0AAT9HWR9-F1
#
_cell.length_a   1.000
_cell.length_b   1.000
_cell.length_c   1.000
_cell.angle_alpha   90.00
_cell.angle_beta   90.00
_cell.angle_gamma   90.00
#
_symmetry.space_group_name_H-M   'P 1'
#
loop_
_entity.id
_entity.type
_entity.pdbx_description
1 polymer ?
#
loop_
_entity_poly.entity_id
_entity_poly.type
_entity_poly.pdbx_seq_one_letter_code
_entity_poly.pdbx_strand_id
1 'polypeptide(L)'
;MPGARAAGTPGGGRARKRAGPAGASGGPDGTSTARPKQLYVPPRGWYGPGGGRVGYLDPPTMWRATTVQACGMWPFAAGSGSPMTGVPLGQHMFTGATVCGDPLNWFTRARYISNPSLFMLGMPGLGKSTLVNRMLIGLAATGVVPLVLGDLKPDYVDTVRALGGQVISIGRGRGGINVLDPGAMGEAARRVGGEAGEVLKAETHGRVLNMVAALITIVRGRPMDDHEQSVLSAVLHHLRERATPGRALLLPDVLRVLTEGPDRVRAVTLDRGNETRYRDAVDPLHRSLLGILDGPLGDTFASPTSTRIDPDTPAVCIDISGIGEADTQLTAAAMLAAWSDGLGTVAASHALADAGLAPAAGTSRCWTSCGARCAPRPASSTASTR
;
A
#
# COMPACT_ATOMS: atom_id res chain seq x y z
N MET A 1 -36.60 -24.43 -33.12
CA MET A 1 -35.43 -24.93 -33.87
C MET A 1 -34.54 -23.76 -34.29
N PRO A 2 -33.59 -23.32 -33.47
CA PRO A 2 -32.34 -22.72 -33.93
C PRO A 2 -31.32 -23.86 -34.13
N GLY A 3 -30.42 -23.89 -35.13
CA GLY A 3 -29.66 -22.79 -35.70
C GLY A 3 -28.21 -22.93 -35.22
N ALA A 4 -27.43 -23.74 -35.93
CA ALA A 4 -26.03 -24.05 -35.63
C ALA A 4 -25.10 -22.83 -35.70
N ARG A 5 -24.11 -22.77 -34.80
CA ARG A 5 -22.85 -22.03 -35.01
C ARG A 5 -21.66 -22.83 -34.48
N ALA A 6 -20.60 -22.74 -35.27
CA ALA A 6 -19.36 -23.50 -35.22
C ALA A 6 -18.46 -23.16 -34.04
N ALA A 7 -17.71 -24.15 -33.56
CA ALA A 7 -16.48 -23.96 -32.82
C ALA A 7 -15.31 -24.33 -33.74
N GLY A 8 -14.62 -23.29 -34.23
CA GLY A 8 -13.35 -23.38 -34.91
C GLY A 8 -12.20 -23.60 -33.92
N THR A 9 -11.12 -24.18 -34.44
CA THR A 9 -9.84 -24.48 -33.80
C THR A 9 -9.11 -23.22 -33.34
N PRO A 10 -8.20 -23.34 -32.35
CA PRO A 10 -6.78 -23.09 -32.62
C PRO A 10 -5.90 -24.18 -31.96
N GLY A 11 -4.76 -24.61 -32.48
CA GLY A 11 -3.78 -23.88 -33.28
C GLY A 11 -2.59 -23.48 -32.41
N GLY A 12 -1.59 -24.38 -32.28
CA GLY A 12 -0.17 -24.05 -32.14
C GLY A 12 0.43 -23.95 -30.72
N GLY A 13 1.53 -24.69 -30.49
CA GLY A 13 2.35 -24.53 -29.28
C GLY A 13 3.50 -25.53 -29.11
N ARG A 14 4.55 -25.36 -29.92
CA ARG A 14 5.90 -25.98 -29.90
C ARG A 14 6.48 -26.45 -28.55
N ALA A 15 7.18 -27.59 -28.60
CA ALA A 15 8.65 -27.80 -28.38
C ALA A 15 8.88 -29.22 -27.78
N ARG A 16 9.91 -30.02 -28.08
CA ARG A 16 11.32 -29.78 -28.41
C ARG A 16 11.89 -30.94 -29.25
N LYS A 17 12.86 -30.58 -30.10
CA LYS A 17 13.83 -31.46 -30.76
C LYS A 17 14.58 -32.36 -29.77
N ARG A 18 14.75 -33.64 -30.13
CA ARG A 18 16.01 -34.38 -29.94
C ARG A 18 16.27 -35.23 -31.19
N ALA A 19 17.41 -34.96 -31.79
CA ALA A 19 17.94 -35.68 -32.94
C ALA A 19 18.56 -37.02 -32.48
N GLY A 20 18.39 -38.05 -33.31
CA GLY A 20 19.09 -39.33 -33.26
C GLY A 20 19.09 -39.93 -34.67
N PRO A 21 20.19 -40.54 -35.13
CA PRO A 21 20.55 -40.55 -36.54
C PRO A 21 19.83 -41.63 -37.36
N ALA A 22 19.76 -41.35 -38.67
CA ALA A 22 19.32 -42.26 -39.71
C ALA A 22 20.24 -43.50 -39.79
N GLY A 23 19.63 -44.67 -39.75
CA GLY A 23 20.23 -45.95 -40.14
C GLY A 23 19.25 -46.66 -41.04
N ALA A 24 19.57 -46.70 -42.34
CA ALA A 24 18.86 -47.50 -43.32
C ALA A 24 19.39 -48.93 -43.29
N SER A 25 18.48 -49.90 -43.20
CA SER A 25 18.70 -51.26 -43.72
C SER A 25 17.36 -51.90 -44.06
N GLY A 26 17.23 -52.28 -45.33
CA GLY A 26 16.05 -52.97 -45.86
C GLY A 26 16.01 -54.44 -45.46
N GLY A 27 14.80 -54.97 -45.38
CA GLY A 27 14.46 -56.38 -45.21
C GLY A 27 12.96 -56.58 -45.44
N PRO A 28 12.51 -57.73 -45.99
CA PRO A 28 11.41 -57.80 -46.94
C PRO A 28 10.02 -57.76 -46.33
N ASP A 29 9.05 -57.41 -47.18
CA ASP A 29 7.61 -57.40 -46.95
C ASP A 29 7.12 -58.68 -46.27
N GLY A 30 6.95 -58.61 -44.96
CA GLY A 30 6.12 -59.52 -44.18
C GLY A 30 4.79 -58.84 -43.91
N THR A 31 3.73 -59.23 -44.63
CA THR A 31 2.36 -58.89 -44.29
C THR A 31 2.03 -59.45 -42.90
N SER A 32 2.33 -58.67 -41.87
CA SER A 32 1.90 -58.91 -40.50
C SER A 32 0.40 -58.66 -40.46
N THR A 33 -0.39 -59.72 -40.47
CA THR A 33 -1.80 -59.65 -40.10
C THR A 33 -1.87 -59.19 -38.64
N ALA A 34 -2.13 -57.90 -38.44
CA ALA A 34 -2.29 -57.31 -37.13
C ALA A 34 -3.39 -58.07 -36.38
N ARG A 35 -2.99 -58.86 -35.36
CA ARG A 35 -3.94 -59.48 -34.44
C ARG A 35 -4.86 -58.37 -33.91
N PRO A 36 -6.20 -58.54 -33.95
CA PRO A 36 -7.10 -57.52 -33.46
C PRO A 36 -6.73 -57.22 -32.02
N LYS A 37 -6.39 -55.95 -31.72
CA LYS A 37 -6.17 -55.50 -30.35
C LYS A 37 -7.43 -55.86 -29.57
N GLN A 38 -7.34 -56.86 -28.71
CA GLN A 38 -8.40 -57.15 -27.76
C GLN A 38 -8.67 -55.86 -26.99
N LEU A 39 -9.88 -55.33 -27.12
CA LEU A 39 -10.34 -54.19 -26.35
C LEU A 39 -10.25 -54.60 -24.88
N TYR A 40 -9.26 -54.06 -24.17
CA TYR A 40 -9.10 -54.29 -22.74
C TYR A 40 -10.24 -53.60 -22.02
N VAL A 41 -11.31 -54.32 -21.70
CA VAL A 41 -12.40 -53.76 -20.89
C VAL A 41 -11.92 -53.72 -19.44
N PRO A 42 -11.82 -52.54 -18.81
CA PRO A 42 -11.52 -52.46 -17.39
C PRO A 42 -12.60 -53.22 -16.60
N PRO A 43 -12.28 -53.84 -15.45
CA PRO A 43 -13.23 -54.66 -14.68
C PRO A 43 -14.53 -53.95 -14.28
N ARG A 44 -14.54 -52.62 -14.38
CA ARG A 44 -15.64 -51.75 -13.97
C ARG A 44 -16.22 -50.95 -15.12
N GLY A 45 -15.87 -51.21 -16.37
CA GLY A 45 -16.35 -50.47 -17.55
C GLY A 45 -15.47 -49.26 -17.94
N TRP A 46 -15.73 -48.75 -19.14
CA TRP A 46 -15.00 -47.64 -19.78
C TRP A 46 -15.51 -46.27 -19.31
N TYR A 47 -14.61 -45.29 -19.24
CA TYR A 47 -15.01 -43.92 -18.92
C TYR A 47 -15.75 -43.28 -20.10
N GLY A 48 -16.87 -42.62 -19.81
CA GLY A 48 -17.67 -41.88 -20.78
C GLY A 48 -19.14 -42.36 -20.87
N PRO A 49 -20.02 -41.57 -21.49
CA PRO A 49 -21.42 -41.94 -21.70
C PRO A 49 -21.52 -43.27 -22.47
N GLY A 50 -22.31 -44.22 -21.96
CA GLY A 50 -22.46 -45.55 -22.56
C GLY A 50 -21.29 -46.52 -22.31
N GLY A 51 -20.25 -46.12 -21.57
CA GLY A 51 -19.09 -46.97 -21.27
C GLY A 51 -19.32 -48.06 -20.22
N GLY A 52 -20.51 -48.11 -19.61
CA GLY A 52 -20.88 -49.14 -18.62
C GLY A 52 -20.11 -49.05 -17.31
N ARG A 53 -19.55 -47.87 -16.97
CA ARG A 53 -18.70 -47.74 -15.80
C ARG A 53 -19.49 -47.77 -14.48
N VAL A 54 -19.22 -48.75 -13.62
CA VAL A 54 -19.83 -48.90 -12.30
C VAL A 54 -18.91 -48.38 -11.18
N GLY A 55 -19.49 -47.58 -10.28
CA GLY A 55 -18.81 -47.05 -9.08
C GLY A 55 -18.35 -48.14 -8.12
N TYR A 56 -17.47 -47.81 -7.17
CA TYR A 56 -17.09 -48.74 -6.08
C TYR A 56 -18.20 -48.94 -5.07
N LEU A 57 -19.12 -47.98 -4.99
CA LEU A 57 -20.24 -47.93 -4.10
C LEU A 57 -21.41 -47.31 -4.88
N ASP A 58 -22.61 -47.86 -4.74
CA ASP A 58 -23.79 -47.10 -5.11
C ASP A 58 -23.85 -45.85 -4.21
N PRO A 59 -24.17 -44.66 -4.77
CA PRO A 59 -24.34 -43.49 -3.95
C PRO A 59 -25.47 -43.79 -2.96
N PRO A 60 -25.23 -43.73 -1.64
CA PRO A 60 -26.27 -43.98 -0.66
C PRO A 60 -27.40 -42.96 -0.83
N THR A 61 -28.62 -43.35 -0.47
CA THR A 61 -29.76 -42.43 -0.48
C THR A 61 -29.43 -41.18 0.32
N MET A 62 -29.40 -40.03 -0.34
CA MET A 62 -29.08 -38.75 0.30
C MET A 62 -30.32 -38.18 0.96
N TRP A 63 -30.22 -37.91 2.26
CA TRP A 63 -31.26 -37.25 3.04
C TRP A 63 -30.75 -35.88 3.48
N ARG A 64 -31.62 -34.85 3.43
CA ARG A 64 -31.31 -33.51 3.93
C ARG A 64 -32.17 -33.23 5.16
N ALA A 65 -31.52 -32.91 6.27
CA ALA A 65 -32.15 -32.53 7.53
C ALA A 65 -31.38 -31.38 8.20
N THR A 66 -32.04 -30.61 9.05
CA THR A 66 -31.37 -29.59 9.86
C THR A 66 -30.58 -30.23 11.01
N THR A 67 -29.55 -29.56 11.53
CA THR A 67 -28.78 -30.03 12.70
C THR A 67 -29.63 -30.20 13.96
N VAL A 68 -30.79 -29.53 14.03
CA VAL A 68 -31.81 -29.69 15.08
C VAL A 68 -32.56 -31.03 14.95
N GLN A 69 -32.72 -31.56 13.73
CA GLN A 69 -33.49 -32.78 13.46
C GLN A 69 -32.61 -34.04 13.40
N ALA A 70 -31.35 -33.92 12.97
CA ALA A 70 -30.44 -35.05 12.75
C ALA A 70 -29.44 -35.29 13.89
N CYS A 71 -29.71 -34.71 15.08
CA CYS A 71 -28.88 -34.71 16.29
C CYS A 71 -27.87 -35.87 16.36
N GLY A 72 -26.62 -35.61 16.00
CA GLY A 72 -25.51 -36.56 16.18
C GLY A 72 -25.11 -37.41 14.97
N MET A 73 -25.83 -37.40 13.85
CA MET A 73 -25.42 -38.12 12.62
C MET A 73 -24.61 -37.23 11.65
N TRP A 74 -23.49 -36.68 12.11
CA TRP A 74 -22.53 -36.02 11.23
C TRP A 74 -21.09 -36.40 11.61
N PRO A 75 -20.61 -37.60 11.23
CA PRO A 75 -19.29 -38.10 11.63
C PRO A 75 -18.14 -37.42 10.87
N PHE A 76 -18.45 -36.55 9.91
CA PHE A 76 -17.45 -35.76 9.22
C PHE A 76 -17.36 -34.40 9.90
N ALA A 77 -16.35 -34.21 10.77
CA ALA A 77 -15.91 -32.87 11.08
C ALA A 77 -15.45 -32.20 9.77
N ALA A 78 -16.39 -31.62 9.02
CA ALA A 78 -16.06 -30.70 7.97
C ALA A 78 -15.36 -29.55 8.68
N GLY A 79 -14.10 -29.29 8.32
CA GLY A 79 -13.38 -28.12 8.79
C GLY A 79 -14.29 -26.89 8.63
N SER A 80 -14.18 -25.93 9.55
CA SER A 80 -14.91 -24.67 9.49
C SER A 80 -14.95 -24.16 8.05
N GLY A 81 -16.13 -23.75 7.57
CA GLY A 81 -16.30 -23.26 6.20
C GLY A 81 -15.32 -22.12 5.85
N SER A 82 -15.21 -21.80 4.57
CA SER A 82 -14.38 -20.68 4.12
C SER A 82 -14.75 -19.39 4.88
N PRO A 83 -13.78 -18.54 5.24
CA PRO A 83 -14.08 -17.28 5.90
C PRO A 83 -14.98 -16.46 4.97
N MET A 84 -16.21 -16.20 5.43
CA MET A 84 -17.20 -15.42 4.67
C MET A 84 -17.14 -13.92 4.99
N THR A 85 -16.34 -13.54 5.98
CA THR A 85 -16.17 -12.15 6.41
C THR A 85 -15.08 -11.45 5.62
N GLY A 86 -15.45 -10.34 4.99
CA GLY A 86 -14.53 -9.46 4.26
C GLY A 86 -14.82 -9.40 2.77
N VAL A 87 -13.86 -8.91 2.00
CA VAL A 87 -13.98 -8.77 0.54
C VAL A 87 -13.96 -10.15 -0.14
N PRO A 88 -14.89 -10.47 -1.06
CA PRO A 88 -14.89 -11.74 -1.79
C PRO A 88 -13.64 -11.88 -2.69
N LEU A 89 -12.72 -12.76 -2.35
CA LEU A 89 -11.46 -12.95 -3.07
C LEU A 89 -11.56 -13.97 -4.20
N GLY A 90 -12.24 -15.09 -3.95
CA GLY A 90 -12.29 -16.19 -4.91
C GLY A 90 -13.11 -17.37 -4.40
N GLN A 91 -12.80 -18.57 -4.91
CA GLN A 91 -13.48 -19.80 -4.56
C GLN A 91 -12.54 -20.76 -3.83
N HIS A 92 -13.07 -21.44 -2.83
CA HIS A 92 -12.39 -22.50 -2.12
C HIS A 92 -12.22 -23.70 -3.05
N MET A 93 -10.99 -24.21 -3.19
CA MET A 93 -10.63 -25.18 -4.24
C MET A 93 -11.38 -26.52 -4.15
N PHE A 94 -11.80 -26.92 -2.94
CA PHE A 94 -12.48 -28.20 -2.73
C PHE A 94 -13.99 -28.11 -2.70
N THR A 95 -14.53 -27.00 -2.20
CA THR A 95 -15.98 -26.87 -1.92
C THR A 95 -16.68 -25.91 -2.87
N GLY A 96 -15.93 -25.10 -3.63
CA GLY A 96 -16.47 -24.04 -4.47
C GLY A 96 -17.06 -22.85 -3.71
N ALA A 97 -17.08 -22.90 -2.37
CA ALA A 97 -17.60 -21.82 -1.53
C ALA A 97 -16.75 -20.54 -1.71
N THR A 98 -17.37 -19.37 -1.59
CA THR A 98 -16.64 -18.11 -1.67
C THR A 98 -15.67 -17.98 -0.50
N VAL A 99 -14.43 -17.56 -0.80
CA VAL A 99 -13.44 -17.17 0.19
C VAL A 99 -13.41 -15.66 0.23
N CYS A 100 -13.73 -15.08 1.39
CA CYS A 100 -13.65 -13.66 1.64
C CYS A 100 -12.45 -13.36 2.55
N GLY A 101 -11.77 -12.24 2.29
CA GLY A 101 -10.74 -11.78 3.18
C GLY A 101 -10.16 -10.44 2.85
N ASP A 102 -9.87 -9.70 3.92
CA ASP A 102 -9.12 -8.46 3.92
C ASP A 102 -8.63 -8.22 5.36
N PRO A 103 -7.47 -7.56 5.56
CA PRO A 103 -6.89 -7.38 6.88
C PRO A 103 -7.77 -6.59 7.85
N LEU A 104 -8.62 -5.69 7.33
CA LEU A 104 -9.47 -4.83 8.14
C LEU A 104 -10.64 -5.60 8.76
N ASN A 105 -11.44 -6.29 7.96
CA ASN A 105 -12.60 -7.05 8.41
C ASN A 105 -12.18 -8.30 9.20
N TRP A 106 -11.05 -8.93 8.85
CA TRP A 106 -10.49 -10.02 9.64
C TRP A 106 -10.06 -9.58 11.04
N PHE A 107 -9.55 -8.35 11.18
CA PHE A 107 -9.21 -7.77 12.48
C PHE A 107 -10.46 -7.27 13.23
N THR A 108 -11.28 -6.43 12.60
CA THR A 108 -12.35 -5.67 13.25
C THR A 108 -13.60 -6.48 13.51
N ARG A 109 -14.07 -7.25 12.51
CA ARG A 109 -15.35 -7.97 12.56
C ARG A 109 -15.17 -9.43 12.96
N ALA A 110 -14.22 -10.12 12.32
CA ALA A 110 -14.06 -11.56 12.52
C ALA A 110 -13.12 -11.93 13.68
N ARG A 111 -12.24 -11.01 14.10
CA ARG A 111 -11.21 -11.23 15.13
C ARG A 111 -10.30 -12.43 14.83
N TYR A 112 -10.04 -12.72 13.56
CA TYR A 112 -9.15 -13.80 13.11
C TYR A 112 -7.66 -13.43 13.27
N ILE A 113 -7.35 -12.15 13.18
CA ILE A 113 -6.00 -11.61 13.33
C ILE A 113 -5.98 -10.56 14.44
N SER A 114 -4.83 -10.42 15.10
CA SER A 114 -4.63 -9.47 16.21
C SER A 114 -4.24 -8.07 15.77
N ASN A 115 -3.88 -7.88 14.49
CA ASN A 115 -3.44 -6.61 13.94
C ASN A 115 -3.87 -6.52 12.46
N PRO A 116 -4.44 -5.40 11.98
CA PRO A 116 -4.92 -5.25 10.59
C PRO A 116 -3.73 -5.01 9.64
N SER A 117 -2.87 -6.00 9.48
CA SER A 117 -1.70 -5.93 8.58
C SER A 117 -1.67 -7.13 7.64
N LEU A 118 -1.25 -6.86 6.40
CA LEU A 118 -1.14 -7.84 5.33
C LEU A 118 0.25 -7.75 4.72
N PHE A 119 0.92 -8.89 4.59
CA PHE A 119 2.17 -9.00 3.85
C PHE A 119 1.92 -9.87 2.61
N MET A 120 2.12 -9.30 1.42
CA MET A 120 1.82 -9.99 0.17
C MET A 120 3.09 -10.27 -0.63
N LEU A 121 3.42 -11.55 -0.79
CA LEU A 121 4.51 -12.04 -1.61
C LEU A 121 3.99 -12.69 -2.88
N GLY A 122 4.69 -12.46 -3.99
CA GLY A 122 4.38 -13.13 -5.25
C GLY A 122 5.38 -12.75 -6.32
N MET A 123 5.73 -13.71 -7.18
CA MET A 123 6.54 -13.43 -8.36
C MET A 123 5.81 -12.42 -9.28
N PRO A 124 6.56 -11.61 -10.05
CA PRO A 124 5.97 -10.74 -11.06
C PRO A 124 5.04 -11.54 -11.99
N GLY A 125 3.86 -10.99 -12.30
CA GLY A 125 2.89 -11.62 -13.21
C GLY A 125 1.91 -12.63 -12.57
N LEU A 126 2.01 -12.93 -11.27
CA LEU A 126 1.08 -13.87 -10.59
C LEU A 126 -0.15 -13.22 -9.95
N GLY A 127 -0.51 -12.00 -10.36
CA GLY A 127 -1.76 -11.35 -9.91
C GLY A 127 -1.71 -10.77 -8.49
N LYS A 128 -0.53 -10.50 -7.92
CA LYS A 128 -0.35 -9.81 -6.63
C LYS A 128 -1.17 -8.51 -6.57
N SER A 129 -0.90 -7.58 -7.49
CA SER A 129 -1.57 -6.28 -7.53
C SER A 129 -3.06 -6.41 -7.86
N THR A 130 -3.45 -7.43 -8.63
CA THR A 130 -4.86 -7.75 -8.91
C THR A 130 -5.62 -8.14 -7.64
N LEU A 131 -5.03 -8.96 -6.78
CA LEU A 131 -5.62 -9.35 -5.51
C LEU A 131 -5.75 -8.16 -4.56
N VAL A 132 -4.73 -7.30 -4.47
CA VAL A 132 -4.78 -6.07 -3.67
C VAL A 132 -5.84 -5.11 -4.21
N ASN A 133 -5.92 -4.89 -5.52
CA ASN A 133 -6.96 -4.07 -6.16
C ASN A 133 -8.36 -4.59 -5.83
N ARG A 134 -8.56 -5.92 -5.80
CA ARG A 134 -9.84 -6.50 -5.41
C ARG A 134 -10.19 -6.17 -3.96
N MET A 135 -9.25 -6.31 -3.04
CA MET A 135 -9.43 -5.90 -1.64
C MET A 135 -9.72 -4.40 -1.53
N LEU A 136 -8.97 -3.56 -2.25
CA LEU A 136 -9.15 -2.11 -2.30
C LEU A 136 -10.57 -1.70 -2.70
N ILE A 137 -11.07 -2.26 -3.81
CA ILE A 137 -12.42 -1.98 -4.32
C ILE A 137 -13.48 -2.42 -3.30
N GLY A 138 -13.33 -3.61 -2.73
CA GLY A 138 -14.29 -4.12 -1.74
C GLY A 138 -14.29 -3.30 -0.45
N LEU A 139 -13.11 -2.86 0.00
CA LEU A 139 -12.97 -1.98 1.16
C LEU A 139 -13.57 -0.59 0.91
N ALA A 140 -13.29 0.01 -0.25
CA ALA A 140 -13.88 1.27 -0.69
C ALA A 140 -15.41 1.20 -0.70
N ALA A 141 -16.00 0.11 -1.21
CA ALA A 141 -17.43 -0.11 -1.19
C ALA A 141 -18.04 -0.21 0.22
N THR A 142 -17.24 -0.53 1.24
CA THR A 142 -17.64 -0.56 2.66
C THR A 142 -17.37 0.74 3.41
N GLY A 143 -16.95 1.81 2.71
CA GLY A 143 -16.65 3.11 3.30
C GLY A 143 -15.22 3.26 3.84
N VAL A 144 -14.30 2.36 3.50
CA VAL A 144 -12.88 2.51 3.86
C VAL A 144 -12.20 3.31 2.77
N VAL A 145 -11.56 4.44 3.10
CA VAL A 145 -10.86 5.27 2.11
C VAL A 145 -9.45 4.71 1.90
N PRO A 146 -9.14 4.18 0.70
CA PRO A 146 -7.82 3.63 0.49
C PRO A 146 -6.79 4.69 0.17
N LEU A 147 -5.61 4.54 0.76
CA LEU A 147 -4.49 5.45 0.61
C LEU A 147 -3.25 4.68 0.13
N VAL A 148 -2.95 4.80 -1.17
CA VAL A 148 -1.77 4.19 -1.80
C VAL A 148 -0.64 5.23 -1.83
N LEU A 149 0.41 4.99 -1.04
CA LEU A 149 1.52 5.93 -0.84
C LEU A 149 2.78 5.42 -1.56
N GLY A 150 3.04 5.95 -2.76
CA GLY A 150 4.21 5.62 -3.55
C GLY A 150 4.02 4.42 -4.48
N ASP A 151 3.16 4.58 -5.48
CA ASP A 151 2.95 3.59 -6.52
C ASP A 151 4.09 3.64 -7.56
N LEU A 152 5.08 2.74 -7.47
CA LEU A 152 6.21 2.69 -8.42
C LEU A 152 5.83 2.10 -9.77
N LYS A 153 4.90 1.16 -9.78
CA LYS A 153 4.34 0.57 -10.99
C LYS A 153 2.89 0.95 -10.95
N PRO A 154 2.34 1.65 -11.95
CA PRO A 154 1.02 2.30 -11.85
C PRO A 154 -0.12 1.26 -11.85
N ASP A 155 -0.11 0.40 -10.84
CA ASP A 155 -0.95 -0.78 -10.64
C ASP A 155 -2.30 -0.36 -10.04
N TYR A 156 -2.32 0.75 -9.30
CA TYR A 156 -3.50 1.24 -8.56
C TYR A 156 -4.09 2.51 -9.19
N VAL A 157 -3.35 3.21 -10.05
CA VAL A 157 -3.76 4.48 -10.68
C VAL A 157 -5.12 4.36 -11.37
N ASP A 158 -5.30 3.35 -12.22
CA ASP A 158 -6.55 3.16 -12.97
C ASP A 158 -7.71 2.77 -12.06
N THR A 159 -7.45 1.93 -11.05
CA THR A 159 -8.44 1.55 -10.04
C THR A 159 -8.92 2.77 -9.25
N VAL A 160 -7.99 3.62 -8.79
CA VAL A 160 -8.33 4.82 -8.01
C VAL A 160 -9.13 5.80 -8.87
N ARG A 161 -8.75 6.01 -10.14
CA ARG A 161 -9.55 6.83 -11.08
C ARG A 161 -10.95 6.25 -11.28
N ALA A 162 -11.07 4.95 -11.46
CA ALA A 162 -12.36 4.28 -11.64
C ALA A 162 -13.27 4.38 -10.39
N LEU A 163 -12.67 4.46 -9.19
CA LEU A 163 -13.39 4.73 -7.94
C LEU A 163 -13.79 6.21 -7.76
N GLY A 164 -13.43 7.11 -8.69
CA GLY A 164 -13.63 8.55 -8.56
C GLY A 164 -12.65 9.20 -7.58
N GLY A 165 -11.52 8.54 -7.31
CA GLY A 165 -10.49 8.99 -6.38
C GLY A 165 -9.47 9.95 -6.99
N GLN A 166 -8.61 10.46 -6.12
CA GLN A 166 -7.53 11.38 -6.45
C GLN A 166 -6.25 10.63 -6.83
N VAL A 167 -5.62 11.01 -7.94
CA VAL A 167 -4.27 10.56 -8.30
C VAL A 167 -3.33 11.76 -8.27
N ILE A 168 -2.26 11.67 -7.47
CA ILE A 168 -1.24 12.71 -7.30
C ILE A 168 0.05 12.18 -7.92
N SER A 169 0.48 12.78 -9.03
CA SER A 169 1.72 12.38 -9.70
C SER A 169 2.91 13.17 -9.17
N ILE A 170 3.99 12.46 -8.83
CA ILE A 170 5.24 13.05 -8.35
C ILE A 170 6.39 12.61 -9.23
N GLY A 171 7.28 13.56 -9.53
CA GLY A 171 8.49 13.32 -10.28
C GLY A 171 8.93 14.56 -11.04
N ARG A 172 10.11 14.46 -11.67
CA ARG A 172 10.69 15.56 -12.47
C ARG A 172 9.68 16.09 -13.49
N GLY A 173 9.38 17.38 -13.41
CA GLY A 173 8.46 18.05 -14.33
C GLY A 173 6.98 17.59 -14.26
N ARG A 174 6.60 16.75 -13.30
CA ARG A 174 5.21 16.27 -13.13
C ARG A 174 4.53 16.83 -11.89
N GLY A 175 5.25 16.95 -10.78
CA GLY A 175 4.72 17.44 -9.53
C GLY A 175 5.75 17.35 -8.41
N GLY A 176 5.71 18.33 -7.52
CA GLY A 176 6.58 18.39 -6.34
C GLY A 176 5.81 18.23 -5.03
N ILE A 177 6.53 17.77 -4.00
CA ILE A 177 6.09 17.78 -2.60
C ILE A 177 7.04 18.69 -1.81
N ASN A 178 6.46 19.67 -1.12
CA ASN A 178 7.20 20.48 -0.17
C ASN A 178 7.28 19.79 1.19
N VAL A 179 8.48 19.35 1.59
CA VAL A 179 8.71 18.68 2.89
C VAL A 179 8.63 19.62 4.10
N LEU A 180 8.72 20.93 3.90
CA LEU A 180 8.54 21.92 4.97
C LEU A 180 7.08 22.30 5.18
N ASP A 181 6.19 21.83 4.31
CA ASP A 181 4.77 22.08 4.42
C ASP A 181 4.22 21.32 5.64
N PRO A 182 3.59 22.02 6.60
CA PRO A 182 2.99 21.35 7.75
C PRO A 182 1.74 20.52 7.36
N GLY A 183 1.25 20.65 6.12
CA GLY A 183 0.22 19.79 5.55
C GLY A 183 -1.11 19.85 6.30
N ALA A 184 -1.85 18.76 6.22
CA ALA A 184 -3.14 18.61 6.92
C ALA A 184 -2.99 18.71 8.45
N MET A 185 -1.85 18.29 9.02
CA MET A 185 -1.62 18.38 10.47
C MET A 185 -1.50 19.82 10.95
N GLY A 186 -0.79 20.69 10.22
CA GLY A 186 -0.70 22.10 10.57
C GLY A 186 -2.06 22.80 10.57
N GLU A 187 -2.88 22.50 9.56
CA GLU A 187 -4.24 23.03 9.47
C GLU A 187 -5.15 22.47 10.57
N ALA A 188 -5.06 21.17 10.86
CA ALA A 188 -5.76 20.57 11.99
C ALA A 188 -5.35 21.22 13.32
N ALA A 189 -4.07 21.49 13.52
CA ALA A 189 -3.57 22.12 14.75
C ALA A 189 -4.11 23.53 14.94
N ARG A 190 -4.26 24.29 13.83
CA ARG A 190 -4.90 25.62 13.83
C ARG A 190 -6.39 25.53 14.18
N ARG A 191 -7.09 24.52 13.64
CA ARG A 191 -8.53 24.30 13.86
C ARG A 191 -8.85 23.81 15.28
N VAL A 192 -8.05 22.89 15.81
CA VAL A 192 -8.22 22.35 17.16
C VAL A 192 -7.94 23.43 18.20
N GLY A 193 -6.84 24.18 18.05
CA GLY A 193 -6.47 25.27 18.97
C GLY A 193 -6.20 24.80 20.42
N GLY A 194 -5.98 25.76 21.31
CA GLY A 194 -5.68 25.49 22.73
C GLY A 194 -4.43 24.61 22.94
N GLU A 195 -4.38 23.90 24.07
CA GLU A 195 -3.27 23.02 24.42
C GLU A 195 -3.11 21.85 23.43
N ALA A 196 -4.23 21.22 23.03
CA ALA A 196 -4.22 20.13 22.07
C ALA A 196 -3.69 20.56 20.68
N GLY A 197 -4.02 21.77 20.25
CA GLY A 197 -3.48 22.37 19.03
C GLY A 197 -1.97 22.64 19.13
N GLU A 198 -1.46 23.12 20.27
CA GLU A 198 -0.02 23.30 20.47
C GLU A 198 0.76 21.98 20.47
N VAL A 199 0.21 20.92 21.06
CA VAL A 199 0.78 19.57 20.99
C VAL A 199 0.87 19.11 19.53
N LEU A 200 -0.20 19.28 18.75
CA LEU A 200 -0.20 18.88 17.33
C LEU A 200 0.76 19.75 16.48
N LYS A 201 0.93 21.04 16.81
CA LYS A 201 1.96 21.89 16.17
C LYS A 201 3.38 21.41 16.48
N ALA A 202 3.63 20.95 17.71
CA ALA A 202 4.93 20.40 18.09
C ALA A 202 5.21 19.07 17.37
N GLU A 203 4.22 18.19 17.27
CA GLU A 203 4.32 16.94 16.50
C GLU A 203 4.60 17.20 15.02
N THR A 204 3.86 18.16 14.43
CA THR A 204 4.07 18.58 13.03
C THR A 204 5.50 19.08 12.81
N HIS A 205 6.04 19.84 13.76
CA HIS A 205 7.42 20.32 13.69
C HIS A 205 8.43 19.17 13.71
N GLY A 206 8.27 18.20 14.63
CA GLY A 206 9.12 17.01 14.69
C GLY A 206 9.08 16.20 13.39
N ARG A 207 7.90 16.09 12.76
CA ARG A 207 7.73 15.43 11.47
C ARG A 207 8.51 16.12 10.35
N VAL A 208 8.40 17.44 10.24
CA VAL A 208 9.11 18.23 9.24
C VAL A 208 10.63 18.09 9.44
N LEU A 209 11.12 18.19 10.68
CA LEU A 209 12.52 17.98 11.01
C LEU A 209 13.01 16.59 10.56
N ASN A 210 12.29 15.53 10.91
CA ASN A 210 12.64 14.16 10.54
C ASN A 210 12.63 13.94 9.03
N MET A 211 11.70 14.56 8.31
CA MET A 211 11.65 14.47 6.85
C MET A 211 12.84 15.17 6.19
N VAL A 212 13.18 16.40 6.61
CA VAL A 212 14.35 17.10 6.06
C VAL A 212 15.65 16.34 6.38
N ALA A 213 15.79 15.83 7.60
CA ALA A 213 16.92 14.99 8.01
C ALA A 213 17.04 13.71 7.17
N ALA A 214 15.91 13.06 6.86
CA ALA A 214 15.88 11.87 6.01
C ALA A 214 16.28 12.18 4.57
N LEU A 215 15.83 13.31 4.00
CA LEU A 215 16.26 13.75 2.67
C LEU A 215 17.76 14.02 2.61
N ILE A 216 18.31 14.71 3.62
CA ILE A 216 19.75 14.96 3.73
C ILE A 216 20.51 13.64 3.79
N THR A 217 20.02 12.68 4.58
CA THR A 217 20.64 11.35 4.71
C THR A 217 20.65 10.59 3.39
N ILE A 218 19.57 10.66 2.59
CA ILE A 218 19.48 10.02 1.26
C ILE A 218 20.51 10.60 0.29
N VAL A 219 20.60 11.93 0.21
CA VAL A 219 21.55 12.59 -0.70
C VAL A 219 22.99 12.36 -0.26
N ARG A 220 23.24 12.39 1.04
CA ARG A 220 24.58 12.28 1.62
C ARG A 220 25.08 10.83 1.68
N GLY A 221 24.18 9.84 1.75
CA GLY A 221 24.53 8.43 1.93
C GLY A 221 25.06 8.06 3.32
N ARG A 222 25.03 9.00 4.28
CA ARG A 222 25.37 8.79 5.69
C ARG A 222 24.38 9.56 6.59
N PRO A 223 24.14 9.13 7.83
CA PRO A 223 23.29 9.86 8.76
C PRO A 223 23.82 11.28 9.02
N MET A 224 22.90 12.16 9.38
CA MET A 224 23.18 13.51 9.85
C MET A 224 23.74 13.48 11.27
N ASP A 225 24.68 14.36 11.58
CA ASP A 225 25.32 14.42 12.89
C ASP A 225 24.39 15.12 13.92
N ASP A 226 24.46 14.74 15.21
CA ASP A 226 23.57 15.28 16.27
C ASP A 226 23.59 16.82 16.35
N HIS A 227 24.76 17.39 16.09
CA HIS A 227 24.96 18.83 16.03
C HIS A 227 24.18 19.46 14.87
N GLU A 228 24.26 18.89 13.68
CA GLU A 228 23.52 19.36 12.50
C GLU A 228 22.01 19.25 12.71
N GLN A 229 21.55 18.20 13.41
CA GLN A 229 20.14 18.07 13.79
C GLN A 229 19.68 19.20 14.69
N SER A 230 20.51 19.58 15.66
CA SER A 230 20.23 20.69 16.58
C SER A 230 20.18 22.04 15.84
N VAL A 231 21.12 22.25 14.91
CA VAL A 231 21.12 23.43 14.02
C VAL A 231 19.86 23.47 13.16
N LEU A 232 19.51 22.36 12.50
CA LEU A 232 18.33 22.28 11.65
C LEU A 232 17.04 22.54 12.44
N SER A 233 16.92 21.98 13.64
CA SER A 233 15.80 22.25 14.55
C SER A 233 15.69 23.75 14.88
N ALA A 234 16.81 24.39 15.25
CA ALA A 234 16.85 25.83 15.53
C ALA A 234 16.44 26.70 14.32
N VAL A 235 16.87 26.31 13.11
CA VAL A 235 16.50 26.97 11.85
C VAL A 235 14.99 26.82 11.58
N LEU A 236 14.45 25.61 11.69
CA LEU A 236 13.02 25.36 11.46
C LEU A 236 12.14 26.10 12.48
N HIS A 237 12.58 26.18 13.74
CA HIS A 237 11.92 27.01 14.76
C HIS A 237 11.94 28.49 14.38
N HIS A 238 13.10 29.01 13.96
CA HIS A 238 13.27 30.40 13.53
C HIS A 238 12.35 30.75 12.35
N LEU A 239 12.27 29.87 11.34
CA LEU A 239 11.43 30.04 10.17
C LEU A 239 9.95 30.05 10.51
N ARG A 240 9.51 29.15 11.39
CA ARG A 240 8.10 29.03 11.79
C ARG A 240 7.60 30.28 12.52
N GLU A 241 8.39 30.83 13.44
CA GLU A 241 8.03 32.04 14.20
C GLU A 241 7.87 33.27 13.30
N ARG A 242 8.61 33.31 12.19
CA ARG A 242 8.59 34.41 11.20
C ARG A 242 7.81 34.07 9.94
N ALA A 243 7.10 32.94 9.93
CA ALA A 243 6.35 32.50 8.77
C ALA A 243 5.20 33.47 8.51
N THR A 244 5.18 34.05 7.31
CA THR A 244 4.06 34.88 6.87
C THR A 244 2.85 33.98 6.58
N PRO A 245 1.66 34.28 7.15
CA PRO A 245 0.45 33.54 6.83
C PRO A 245 0.24 33.47 5.31
N GLY A 246 0.00 32.27 4.78
CA GLY A 246 -0.24 32.04 3.35
C GLY A 246 1.02 31.88 2.48
N ARG A 247 2.24 32.11 3.01
CA ARG A 247 3.48 31.79 2.28
C ARG A 247 4.00 30.41 2.67
N ALA A 248 4.14 29.51 1.71
CA ALA A 248 4.80 28.23 1.94
C ALA A 248 6.30 28.44 2.21
N LEU A 249 6.82 27.83 3.27
CA LEU A 249 8.25 27.73 3.54
C LEU A 249 8.87 26.70 2.60
N LEU A 250 10.02 27.01 2.00
CA LEU A 250 10.71 26.10 1.07
C LEU A 250 12.14 25.84 1.53
N LEU A 251 12.78 24.78 1.04
CA LEU A 251 14.19 24.47 1.35
C LEU A 251 15.16 25.64 1.14
N PRO A 252 15.00 26.52 0.12
CA PRO A 252 15.79 27.75 0.00
C PRO A 252 15.66 28.71 1.20
N ASP A 253 14.54 28.71 1.92
CA ASP A 253 14.40 29.51 3.14
C ASP A 253 15.30 29.00 4.27
N VAL A 254 15.51 27.68 4.34
CA VAL A 254 16.43 27.06 5.31
C VAL A 254 17.87 27.50 5.02
N LEU A 255 18.27 27.47 3.74
CA LEU A 255 19.58 27.96 3.31
C LEU A 255 19.80 29.45 3.62
N ARG A 256 18.77 30.27 3.41
CA ARG A 256 18.83 31.69 3.74
C ARG A 256 19.07 31.92 5.23
N VAL A 257 18.36 31.21 6.11
CA VAL A 257 18.56 31.35 7.56
C VAL A 257 19.94 30.84 8.01
N LEU A 258 20.45 29.77 7.41
CA LEU A 258 21.83 29.31 7.65
C LEU A 258 22.87 30.33 7.17
N THR A 259 22.55 31.11 6.14
CA THR A 259 23.46 32.15 5.62
C THR A 259 23.44 33.40 6.50
N GLU A 260 22.24 33.84 6.91
CA GLU A 260 22.03 35.00 7.80
C GLU A 260 22.59 34.74 9.21
N GLY A 261 22.47 33.51 9.71
CA GLY A 261 22.99 33.11 11.03
C GLY A 261 22.42 33.93 12.19
N PRO A 262 21.10 33.88 12.44
CA PRO A 262 20.49 34.59 13.55
C PRO A 262 20.91 34.00 14.92
N ASP A 263 20.80 34.79 15.98
CA ASP A 263 21.27 34.42 17.34
C ASP A 263 20.76 33.06 17.82
N ARG A 264 19.51 32.70 17.52
CA ARG A 264 18.92 31.40 17.84
C ARG A 264 19.73 30.23 17.24
N VAL A 265 20.19 30.38 16.00
CA VAL A 265 20.94 29.35 15.27
C VAL A 265 22.41 29.38 15.71
N ARG A 266 22.99 30.56 15.96
CA ARG A 266 24.36 30.67 16.51
C ARG A 266 24.49 30.05 17.90
N ALA A 267 23.48 30.23 18.75
CA ALA A 267 23.49 29.70 20.11
C ALA A 267 23.72 28.18 20.17
N VAL A 268 23.18 27.42 19.21
CA VAL A 268 23.37 25.95 19.14
C VAL A 268 24.69 25.53 18.50
N THR A 269 25.32 26.41 17.71
CA THR A 269 26.66 26.16 17.13
C THR A 269 27.80 26.33 18.12
N LEU A 270 27.56 26.96 19.27
CA LEU A 270 28.59 27.32 20.26
C LEU A 270 29.75 28.10 19.63
N ASP A 271 29.44 29.01 18.69
CA ASP A 271 30.42 29.81 17.95
C ASP A 271 31.22 30.76 18.84
N ARG A 272 30.67 31.13 20.01
CA ARG A 272 31.24 32.10 20.97
C ARG A 272 31.51 33.46 20.31
N GLY A 273 30.64 33.85 19.38
CA GLY A 273 30.77 35.10 18.62
C GLY A 273 31.84 35.07 17.51
N ASN A 274 32.41 33.91 17.19
CA ASN A 274 33.36 33.76 16.08
C ASN A 274 32.64 33.30 14.81
N GLU A 275 32.59 34.18 13.81
CA GLU A 275 31.95 33.91 12.51
C GLU A 275 32.51 32.68 11.80
N THR A 276 33.83 32.49 11.80
CA THR A 276 34.47 31.34 11.15
C THR A 276 34.00 30.03 11.78
N ARG A 277 33.89 29.99 13.11
CA ARG A 277 33.40 28.79 13.82
C ARG A 277 31.94 28.50 13.50
N TYR A 278 31.12 29.54 13.36
CA TYR A 278 29.75 29.39 12.90
C TYR A 278 29.69 28.76 11.51
N ARG A 279 30.45 29.32 10.56
CA ARG A 279 30.50 28.81 9.17
C ARG A 279 30.96 27.36 9.12
N ASP A 280 32.05 27.03 9.79
CA ASP A 280 32.58 25.65 9.84
C ASP A 280 31.54 24.65 10.37
N ALA A 281 30.73 25.07 11.36
CA ALA A 281 29.70 24.22 11.96
C ALA A 281 28.49 23.98 11.03
N VAL A 282 28.06 24.98 10.25
CA VAL A 282 26.86 24.88 9.38
C VAL A 282 27.16 24.44 7.96
N ASP A 283 28.41 24.58 7.52
CA ASP A 283 28.91 24.30 6.18
C ASP A 283 28.58 22.88 5.66
N PRO A 284 28.71 21.79 6.46
CA PRO A 284 28.32 20.45 6.03
C PRO A 284 26.82 20.32 5.70
N LEU A 285 25.97 20.93 6.53
CA LEU A 285 24.53 21.00 6.31
C LEU A 285 24.20 21.84 5.08
N HIS A 286 24.87 22.99 4.92
CA HIS A 286 24.73 23.88 3.76
C HIS A 286 25.03 23.15 2.45
N ARG A 287 26.16 22.44 2.35
CA ARG A 287 26.53 21.66 1.17
C ARG A 287 25.49 20.58 0.83
N SER A 288 24.90 19.96 1.85
CA SER A 288 23.90 18.90 1.64
C SER A 288 22.57 19.46 1.14
N LEU A 289 22.14 20.62 1.65
CA LEU A 289 20.94 21.31 1.19
C LEU A 289 21.12 21.83 -0.24
N LEU A 290 22.29 22.40 -0.59
CA LEU A 290 22.61 22.75 -1.97
C LEU A 290 22.59 21.52 -2.88
N GLY A 291 23.14 20.38 -2.43
CA GLY A 291 23.07 19.12 -3.16
C GLY A 291 21.65 18.57 -3.37
N ILE A 292 20.70 18.91 -2.48
CA ILE A 292 19.29 18.58 -2.69
C ILE A 292 18.70 19.49 -3.78
N LEU A 293 18.94 20.80 -3.71
CA LEU A 293 18.35 21.80 -4.62
C LEU A 293 18.90 21.71 -6.04
N ASP A 294 20.23 21.62 -6.19
CA ASP A 294 20.91 21.60 -7.50
C ASP A 294 21.15 20.17 -8.01
N GLY A 295 20.85 19.16 -7.20
CA GLY A 295 21.16 17.76 -7.50
C GLY A 295 19.94 16.92 -7.92
N PRO A 296 20.00 15.60 -7.71
CA PRO A 296 19.03 14.66 -8.29
C PRO A 296 17.61 14.79 -7.72
N LEU A 297 17.41 15.54 -6.63
CA LEU A 297 16.10 15.72 -5.99
C LEU A 297 15.41 17.04 -6.37
N GLY A 298 16.18 18.04 -6.84
CA GLY A 298 15.88 19.47 -6.92
C GLY A 298 14.42 19.84 -7.15
N ASP A 299 13.98 19.85 -8.41
CA ASP A 299 12.67 20.37 -8.81
C ASP A 299 11.49 19.74 -8.05
N THR A 300 11.63 18.48 -7.62
CA THR A 300 10.57 17.74 -6.93
C THR A 300 10.37 18.21 -5.48
N PHE A 301 11.42 18.69 -4.81
CA PHE A 301 11.39 19.08 -3.40
C PHE A 301 11.69 20.57 -3.15
N ALA A 302 12.13 21.29 -4.18
CA ALA A 302 12.38 22.73 -4.14
C ALA A 302 11.12 23.58 -4.45
N SER A 303 10.00 22.96 -4.80
CA SER A 303 8.75 23.62 -5.18
C SER A 303 7.67 23.46 -4.12
N PRO A 304 6.68 24.38 -4.05
CA PRO A 304 5.47 24.17 -3.25
C PRO A 304 4.77 22.85 -3.62
N THR A 305 4.08 22.24 -2.65
CA THR A 305 3.29 21.03 -2.90
C THR A 305 2.29 21.28 -4.02
N SER A 306 2.45 20.54 -5.11
CA SER A 306 1.70 20.72 -6.36
C SER A 306 0.22 20.37 -6.20
N THR A 307 -0.07 19.23 -5.57
CA THR A 307 -1.43 18.77 -5.25
C THR A 307 -1.43 18.21 -3.84
N ARG A 308 -2.32 18.73 -2.98
CA ARG A 308 -2.50 18.22 -1.61
C ARG A 308 -3.43 17.01 -1.62
N ILE A 309 -3.24 16.10 -0.66
CA ILE A 309 -4.17 15.01 -0.41
C ILE A 309 -5.51 15.60 0.03
N ASP A 310 -6.57 15.27 -0.71
CA ASP A 310 -7.93 15.58 -0.36
C ASP A 310 -8.49 14.45 0.54
N PRO A 311 -8.84 14.73 1.81
CA PRO A 311 -9.40 13.72 2.68
C PRO A 311 -10.85 13.32 2.32
N ASP A 312 -11.55 14.08 1.49
CA ASP A 312 -12.96 13.82 1.19
C ASP A 312 -13.16 12.92 -0.04
N THR A 313 -12.08 12.64 -0.77
CA THR A 313 -12.06 11.76 -1.95
C THR A 313 -12.26 10.27 -1.59
N PRO A 314 -12.90 9.45 -2.44
CA PRO A 314 -13.15 8.03 -2.14
C PRO A 314 -11.90 7.15 -2.12
N ALA A 315 -10.82 7.56 -2.77
CA ALA A 315 -9.53 6.87 -2.76
C ALA A 315 -8.40 7.80 -3.18
N VAL A 316 -7.18 7.60 -2.68
CA VAL A 316 -5.99 8.39 -3.03
C VAL A 316 -4.87 7.46 -3.50
N CYS A 317 -4.24 7.81 -4.62
CA CYS A 317 -3.00 7.20 -5.07
C CYS A 317 -1.94 8.26 -5.32
N ILE A 318 -0.80 8.15 -4.64
CA ILE A 318 0.40 8.92 -4.95
C ILE A 318 1.25 8.12 -5.93
N ASP A 319 1.21 8.53 -7.18
CA ASP A 319 1.89 7.90 -8.32
C ASP A 319 3.32 8.45 -8.45
N ILE A 320 4.30 7.56 -8.24
CA ILE A 320 5.74 7.85 -8.42
C ILE A 320 6.33 7.07 -9.61
N SER A 321 5.50 6.41 -10.41
CA SER A 321 5.93 5.60 -11.55
C SER A 321 6.59 6.41 -12.67
N GLY A 322 6.40 7.74 -12.65
CA GLY A 322 7.06 8.66 -13.56
C GLY A 322 8.56 8.88 -13.27
N ILE A 323 9.08 8.40 -12.14
CA ILE A 323 10.50 8.44 -11.78
C ILE A 323 11.20 7.23 -12.42
N GLY A 324 12.31 7.46 -13.11
CA GLY A 324 13.04 6.38 -13.78
C GLY A 324 13.63 5.38 -12.80
N GLU A 325 13.67 4.08 -13.16
CA GLU A 325 14.19 3.02 -12.28
C GLU A 325 15.64 3.23 -11.82
N ALA A 326 16.44 3.98 -12.58
CA ALA A 326 17.82 4.34 -12.23
C ALA A 326 17.91 5.43 -11.14
N ASP A 327 16.86 6.24 -10.96
CA ASP A 327 16.82 7.35 -10.00
C ASP A 327 16.44 6.85 -8.59
N THR A 328 17.30 6.00 -8.01
CA THR A 328 17.05 5.35 -6.71
C THR A 328 16.90 6.34 -5.56
N GLN A 329 17.71 7.40 -5.53
CA GLN A 329 17.62 8.46 -4.52
C GLN A 329 16.29 9.23 -4.60
N LEU A 330 15.86 9.60 -5.82
CA LEU A 330 14.59 10.31 -6.02
C LEU A 330 13.40 9.42 -5.67
N THR A 331 13.47 8.14 -6.04
CA THR A 331 12.44 7.14 -5.67
C THR A 331 12.33 7.00 -4.16
N ALA A 332 13.45 6.86 -3.45
CA ALA A 332 13.46 6.76 -1.98
C ALA A 332 12.91 8.04 -1.32
N ALA A 333 13.34 9.21 -1.79
CA ALA A 333 12.88 10.50 -1.28
C ALA A 333 11.38 10.69 -1.51
N ALA A 334 10.89 10.40 -2.73
CA ALA A 334 9.47 10.53 -3.08
C ALA A 334 8.61 9.55 -2.28
N MET A 335 9.07 8.32 -2.07
CA MET A 335 8.40 7.35 -1.20
C MET A 335 8.30 7.88 0.23
N LEU A 336 9.39 8.33 0.84
CA LEU A 336 9.35 8.83 2.22
C LEU A 336 8.45 10.07 2.34
N ALA A 337 8.51 10.98 1.37
CA ALA A 337 7.66 12.17 1.36
C ALA A 337 6.17 11.82 1.20
N ALA A 338 5.83 10.89 0.29
CA ALA A 338 4.47 10.38 0.12
C ALA A 338 3.95 9.74 1.42
N TRP A 339 4.77 8.91 2.07
CA TRP A 339 4.43 8.30 3.36
C TRP A 339 4.27 9.34 4.47
N SER A 340 5.15 10.34 4.50
CA SER A 340 5.06 11.45 5.44
C SER A 340 3.77 12.26 5.21
N ASP A 341 3.44 12.67 3.99
CA ASP A 341 2.23 13.46 3.77
C ASP A 341 0.95 12.64 4.05
N GLY A 342 0.92 11.39 3.59
CA GLY A 342 -0.20 10.47 3.78
C GLY A 342 -0.50 10.16 5.24
N LEU A 343 0.51 9.73 6.01
CA LEU A 343 0.33 9.45 7.44
C LEU A 343 -0.01 10.73 8.22
N GLY A 344 0.44 11.90 7.77
CA GLY A 344 0.09 13.18 8.37
C GLY A 344 -1.37 13.52 8.18
N THR A 345 -1.89 13.27 6.99
CA THR A 345 -3.32 13.41 6.68
C THR A 345 -4.18 12.50 7.55
N VAL A 346 -3.79 11.24 7.74
CA VAL A 346 -4.52 10.31 8.62
C VAL A 346 -4.52 10.77 10.07
N ALA A 347 -3.36 11.15 10.61
CA ALA A 347 -3.26 11.62 11.98
C ALA A 347 -3.97 12.96 12.22
N ALA A 348 -3.96 13.87 11.23
CA ALA A 348 -4.76 15.09 11.25
C ALA A 348 -6.27 14.78 11.30
N SER A 349 -6.74 13.81 10.51
CA SER A 349 -8.13 13.36 10.55
C SER A 349 -8.51 12.80 11.91
N HIS A 350 -7.63 12.04 12.56
CA HIS A 350 -7.86 11.53 13.91
C HIS A 350 -7.92 12.65 14.95
N ALA A 351 -6.99 13.61 14.90
CA ALA A 351 -6.98 14.73 15.83
C ALA A 351 -8.24 15.60 15.70
N LEU A 352 -8.71 15.87 14.48
CA LEU A 352 -9.97 16.58 14.25
C LEU A 352 -11.18 15.81 14.78
N ALA A 353 -11.19 14.48 14.62
CA ALA A 353 -12.23 13.62 15.17
C ALA A 353 -12.24 13.60 16.71
N ASP A 354 -11.08 13.48 17.34
CA ASP A 354 -10.93 13.51 18.80
C ASP A 354 -11.39 14.86 19.40
N ALA A 355 -11.20 15.96 18.66
CA ALA A 355 -11.69 17.29 19.01
C ALA A 355 -13.18 17.52 18.68
N GLY A 356 -13.89 16.54 18.09
CA GLY A 356 -15.29 16.67 17.69
C GLY A 356 -15.53 17.59 16.48
N LEU A 357 -14.47 17.94 15.73
CA LEU A 357 -14.51 18.83 14.57
C LEU A 357 -14.68 18.08 13.24
N ALA A 358 -14.65 16.75 13.27
CA ALA A 358 -14.88 15.87 12.14
C ALA A 358 -15.54 14.54 12.61
N PRO A 359 -16.20 13.79 11.72
CA PRO A 359 -16.74 12.48 12.07
C PRO A 359 -15.61 11.54 12.52
N ALA A 360 -15.85 10.76 13.59
CA ALA A 360 -14.90 9.75 14.02
C ALA A 360 -14.67 8.71 12.91
N ALA A 361 -13.41 8.26 12.76
CA ALA A 361 -12.96 7.32 11.73
C ALA A 361 -13.58 5.90 11.82
N GLY A 362 -14.69 5.72 12.55
CA GLY A 362 -15.42 4.47 12.75
C GLY A 362 -16.91 4.52 12.41
N THR A 363 -17.49 5.68 12.06
CA THR A 363 -18.93 5.77 11.73
C THR A 363 -19.23 5.98 10.24
N SER A 364 -18.22 6.30 9.41
CA SER A 364 -18.41 6.36 7.94
C SER A 364 -17.14 6.27 7.09
N ARG A 365 -15.94 6.58 7.62
CA ARG A 365 -14.67 6.57 6.86
C ARG A 365 -13.50 6.08 7.69
N CYS A 366 -13.02 4.86 7.43
CA CYS A 366 -11.78 4.36 8.03
C CYS A 366 -10.64 4.59 7.04
N TRP A 367 -9.62 5.34 7.45
CA TRP A 367 -8.39 5.49 6.69
C TRP A 367 -7.43 4.35 7.04
N THR A 368 -7.00 3.60 6.05
CA THR A 368 -5.93 2.61 6.24
C THR A 368 -4.80 2.86 5.27
N SER A 369 -3.65 3.27 5.81
CA SER A 369 -2.36 3.01 5.18
C SER A 369 -1.91 1.60 5.56
N CYS A 370 -1.15 0.95 4.66
CA CYS A 370 -0.54 -0.34 4.92
C CYS A 370 0.50 -0.20 6.06
N GLY A 371 0.08 -0.20 7.33
CA GLY A 371 0.97 -0.10 8.49
C GLY A 371 0.51 0.75 9.68
N ALA A 372 -0.62 1.46 9.63
CA ALA A 372 -1.10 2.26 10.77
C ALA A 372 -2.06 1.50 11.70
N ARG A 373 -1.77 1.51 13.00
CA ARG A 373 -2.60 0.92 14.06
C ARG A 373 -3.89 1.73 14.25
N CYS A 374 -5.05 1.08 14.10
CA CYS A 374 -6.31 1.53 14.71
C CYS A 374 -6.43 0.91 16.10
N ALA A 375 -6.30 1.70 17.17
CA ALA A 375 -6.62 1.26 18.51
C ALA A 375 -8.10 1.57 18.82
N PRO A 376 -8.94 0.60 19.21
CA PRO A 376 -10.28 0.89 19.72
C PRO A 376 -10.19 1.45 21.16
N ARG A 377 -10.90 2.55 21.45
CA ARG A 377 -11.09 3.05 22.82
C ARG A 377 -11.88 2.01 23.65
N PRO A 378 -11.56 1.79 24.93
CA PRO A 378 -12.43 1.07 25.85
C PRO A 378 -13.69 1.91 26.12
N ALA A 379 -14.86 1.29 26.07
CA ALA A 379 -16.11 1.93 26.42
C ALA A 379 -16.06 2.37 27.89
N SER A 380 -16.16 3.67 28.15
CA SER A 380 -16.36 4.21 29.49
C SER A 380 -17.75 3.81 29.97
N SER A 381 -17.84 2.81 30.84
CA SER A 381 -19.06 2.51 31.57
C SER A 381 -19.30 3.63 32.59
N THR A 382 -20.19 4.56 32.28
CA THR A 382 -20.85 5.39 33.29
C THR A 382 -21.76 4.48 34.10
N ALA A 383 -21.28 4.05 35.27
CA ALA A 383 -22.12 3.53 36.33
C ALA A 383 -23.08 4.64 36.78
N SER A 384 -24.35 4.53 36.37
CA SER A 384 -25.44 5.32 36.92
C SER A 384 -25.98 4.58 38.13
N THR A 385 -25.67 5.11 39.31
CA THR A 385 -26.34 4.81 40.57
C THR A 385 -27.80 5.24 40.48
N ARG A 386 -28.73 4.28 40.46
CA ARG A 386 -30.01 4.30 41.20
C ARG A 386 -30.68 2.94 41.15
#